data_AF-A0A7W1F442-F1
#
_entry.id   AF-A0A7W1F442-F1
#
_cell.length_a   1.000
_cell.length_b   1.000
_cell.length_c   1.000
_cell.angle_alpha   90.00
_cell.angle_beta   90.00
_cell.angle_gamma   90.00
#
_symmetry.space_group_name_H-M   'P 1'
#
loop_
_entity.id
_entity.type
_entity.pdbx_description
1 polymer ?
#
loop_
_entity_poly.entity_id
_entity_poly.type
_entity_poly.pdbx_seq_one_letter_code
_entity_poly.pdbx_strand_id
1 'polypeptide(L)'
;MHHALERDLHPHGHAFAELSLVTDGAVIEEAPDGSHPLAVGMVLVVPIGAWHAFRAVQGVMLFDCCLGQPLLRGELGWLAHDRHLAPLHAALLGEAPTPGPLQLPAPAAAT
;
A
#
# COMPACT_ATOMS: atom_id res chain seq x y z
N MET A 1 -10.29 -1.16 -5.46
CA MET A 1 -11.54 -0.61 -4.88
C MET A 1 -11.29 0.87 -4.69
N HIS A 2 -12.21 1.76 -5.10
CA HIS A 2 -12.07 3.18 -4.73
C HIS A 2 -12.60 3.38 -3.32
N HIS A 3 -11.82 4.06 -2.48
CA HIS A 3 -12.14 4.34 -1.09
C HIS A 3 -11.87 5.80 -0.76
N ALA A 4 -12.91 6.54 -0.37
CA ALA A 4 -12.77 7.91 0.12
C ALA A 4 -12.46 7.90 1.63
N LEU A 5 -11.37 8.55 2.03
CA LEU A 5 -11.11 8.84 3.43
C LEU A 5 -11.72 10.21 3.76
N GLU A 6 -12.84 10.20 4.49
CA GLU A 6 -13.54 11.43 4.91
C GLU A 6 -12.99 12.01 6.22
N ARG A 7 -12.25 11.20 6.99
CA ARG A 7 -11.70 11.54 8.30
C ARG A 7 -10.51 10.65 8.61
N ASP A 8 -9.78 11.02 9.66
CA ASP A 8 -8.71 10.20 10.23
C ASP A 8 -9.21 8.78 10.55
N LEU A 9 -8.38 7.80 10.21
CA LEU A 9 -8.64 6.38 10.40
C LEU A 9 -7.75 5.87 11.53
N HIS A 10 -8.36 5.23 12.51
CA HIS A 10 -7.66 4.72 13.68
C HIS A 10 -6.76 3.52 13.30
N PRO A 11 -5.70 3.24 14.10
CA PRO A 11 -4.86 2.07 13.89
C PRO A 11 -5.69 0.77 13.79
N HIS A 12 -5.47 0.03 12.71
CA HIS A 12 -6.11 -1.25 12.45
C HIS A 12 -5.22 -2.09 11.55
N GLY A 13 -5.49 -3.40 11.45
CA GLY A 13 -4.76 -4.31 10.58
C GLY A 13 -5.68 -5.40 10.04
N HIS A 14 -5.20 -6.18 9.08
CA HIS A 14 -6.02 -7.12 8.32
C HIS A 14 -5.27 -8.41 8.00
N ALA A 15 -6.02 -9.44 7.59
CA ALA A 15 -5.49 -10.74 7.18
C ALA A 15 -5.17 -10.83 5.68
N PHE A 16 -5.06 -9.69 5.01
CA PHE A 16 -4.65 -9.53 3.61
C PHE A 16 -3.60 -8.42 3.52
N ALA A 17 -2.79 -8.45 2.47
CA ALA A 17 -1.91 -7.33 2.16
C ALA A 17 -2.70 -6.26 1.40
N GLU A 18 -2.33 -5.01 1.56
CA GLU A 18 -2.98 -3.88 0.89
C GLU A 18 -1.96 -3.06 0.11
N LEU A 19 -2.28 -2.76 -1.15
CA LEU A 19 -1.59 -1.76 -1.96
C LEU A 19 -2.57 -0.65 -2.27
N SER A 20 -2.31 0.56 -1.80
CA SER A 20 -3.27 1.67 -1.92
C SER A 20 -2.64 2.86 -2.60
N LEU A 21 -3.17 3.19 -3.78
CA LEU A 21 -2.73 4.32 -4.60
C LEU A 21 -3.52 5.58 -4.21
N VAL A 22 -2.83 6.65 -3.85
CA VAL A 22 -3.44 7.97 -3.69
C VAL A 22 -3.77 8.53 -5.06
N THR A 23 -5.06 8.76 -5.30
CA THR A 23 -5.58 9.31 -6.56
C THR A 23 -6.05 10.76 -6.43
N ASP A 24 -6.36 11.20 -5.21
CA ASP A 24 -6.69 12.60 -4.90
C ASP A 24 -6.32 12.92 -3.44
N GLY A 25 -6.15 14.21 -3.14
CA GLY A 25 -5.88 14.72 -1.80
C GLY A 25 -4.48 14.41 -1.24
N ALA A 26 -4.35 14.58 0.08
CA ALA A 26 -3.13 14.28 0.84
C ALA A 26 -3.46 13.78 2.26
N VAL A 27 -2.62 12.89 2.79
CA VAL A 27 -2.79 12.26 4.10
C VAL A 27 -1.45 11.90 4.71
N ILE A 28 -1.38 11.70 6.02
CA ILE A 28 -0.24 11.06 6.69
C ILE A 28 -0.65 9.63 7.03
N GLU A 29 0.06 8.66 6.48
CA GLU A 29 0.00 7.28 6.96
C GLU A 29 0.84 7.14 8.22
N GLU A 30 0.38 6.31 9.15
CA GLU A 30 1.19 5.83 10.26
C GLU A 30 1.25 4.34 10.27
N ALA A 31 2.46 3.83 10.42
CA ALA A 31 2.81 2.43 10.29
C ALA A 31 3.89 2.06 11.31
N PRO A 32 4.23 0.76 11.47
CA PRO A 32 5.26 0.32 12.42
C PRO A 32 6.64 0.96 12.19
N ASP A 33 6.94 1.39 10.96
CA ASP A 33 8.22 2.00 10.58
C ASP A 33 8.21 3.53 10.66
N GLY A 34 7.07 4.17 10.94
CA GLY A 34 6.97 5.60 11.17
C GLY A 34 5.73 6.25 10.57
N SER A 35 5.81 7.57 10.38
CA SER A 35 4.76 8.37 9.76
C SER A 35 5.23 8.84 8.39
N HIS A 36 4.39 8.64 7.36
CA HIS A 36 4.75 8.92 5.98
C HIS A 36 3.71 9.86 5.35
N PRO A 37 4.11 11.05 4.86
CA PRO A 37 3.22 11.90 4.09
C PRO A 37 2.97 11.26 2.73
N LEU A 38 1.69 11.15 2.36
CA LEU A 38 1.23 10.59 1.11
C LEU A 38 0.54 11.65 0.27
N ALA A 39 0.83 11.63 -1.03
CA ALA A 39 0.27 12.52 -2.03
C ALA A 39 -0.09 11.74 -3.30
N VAL A 40 -0.84 12.39 -4.20
CA VAL A 40 -1.29 11.81 -5.47
C VAL A 40 -0.14 11.16 -6.24
N GLY A 41 -0.38 9.92 -6.69
CA GLY A 41 0.59 9.10 -7.42
C GLY A 41 1.49 8.23 -6.52
N MET A 42 1.39 8.35 -5.20
CA MET A 42 2.09 7.46 -4.27
C MET A 42 1.26 6.20 -3.97
N VAL A 43 1.95 5.08 -3.76
CA VAL A 43 1.40 3.80 -3.35
C VAL A 43 1.96 3.45 -1.97
N LEU A 44 1.08 3.24 -0.99
CA LEU A 44 1.46 2.62 0.28
C LEU A 44 1.36 1.09 0.20
N VAL A 45 2.18 0.40 0.99
CA VAL A 45 2.21 -1.06 1.09
C VAL A 45 1.94 -1.45 2.54
N VAL A 46 0.85 -2.17 2.78
CA VAL A 46 0.50 -2.71 4.11
C VAL A 46 0.66 -4.23 4.06
N PRO A 47 1.66 -4.81 4.74
CA PRO A 47 1.82 -6.26 4.84
C PRO A 47 0.64 -6.94 5.54
N ILE A 48 0.46 -8.23 5.27
CA ILE A 48 -0.45 -9.07 6.06
C ILE A 48 -0.10 -8.98 7.54
N GLY A 49 -1.09 -8.66 8.37
CA GLY A 49 -0.95 -8.59 9.82
C GLY A 49 -0.26 -7.32 10.35
N ALA A 50 0.25 -6.45 9.47
CA ALA A 50 0.70 -5.13 9.88
C ALA A 50 -0.52 -4.25 10.23
N TRP A 51 -0.31 -3.32 11.17
CA TRP A 51 -1.28 -2.27 11.42
C TRP A 51 -0.90 -1.01 10.63
N HIS A 52 -1.89 -0.18 10.31
CA HIS A 52 -1.69 1.17 9.81
C HIS A 52 -2.82 2.10 10.26
N ALA A 53 -2.60 3.40 10.17
CA ALA A 53 -3.57 4.45 10.46
C ALA A 53 -3.43 5.61 9.45
N PHE A 54 -4.45 6.46 9.38
CA PHE A 54 -4.40 7.69 8.58
C PHE A 54 -4.73 8.91 9.44
N ARG A 55 -3.89 9.94 9.37
CA ARG A 55 -4.05 11.22 10.07
C ARG A 55 -3.96 12.40 9.14
N ALA A 56 -4.52 13.53 9.57
CA ALA A 56 -4.52 14.77 8.81
C ALA A 56 -5.08 14.58 7.39
N VAL A 57 -6.18 13.81 7.28
CA VAL A 57 -6.83 13.51 6.00
C VAL A 57 -7.38 14.78 5.37
N GLN A 58 -6.98 15.07 4.12
CA GLN A 58 -7.42 16.22 3.34
C GLN A 58 -8.01 15.79 2.01
N GLY A 59 -9.29 15.38 2.03
CA GLY A 59 -10.05 15.05 0.81
C GLY A 59 -9.44 13.90 0.01
N VAL A 60 -9.02 12.82 0.68
CA VAL A 60 -8.23 11.76 0.05
C VAL A 60 -9.10 10.72 -0.63
N MET A 61 -8.71 10.34 -1.85
CA MET A 61 -9.25 9.19 -2.56
C MET A 61 -8.15 8.17 -2.78
N LEU A 62 -8.36 6.96 -2.29
CA LEU A 62 -7.48 5.82 -2.49
C LEU A 62 -8.06 4.85 -3.52
N PHE A 63 -7.18 4.17 -4.24
CA PHE A 63 -7.50 2.98 -5.00
C PHE A 63 -6.74 1.78 -4.43
N ASP A 64 -7.48 0.88 -3.80
CA ASP A 64 -6.93 -0.20 -3.00
C ASP A 64 -6.94 -1.52 -3.78
N CYS A 65 -5.85 -2.28 -3.65
CA CYS A 65 -5.71 -3.64 -4.12
C CYS A 65 -5.38 -4.54 -2.93
N CYS A 66 -6.38 -5.29 -2.49
CA CYS A 66 -6.27 -6.22 -1.35
C CYS A 66 -5.91 -7.63 -1.85
N LEU A 67 -4.82 -8.19 -1.33
CA LEU A 67 -4.26 -9.47 -1.75
C LEU A 67 -4.26 -10.46 -0.58
N GLY A 68 -5.08 -11.50 -0.67
CA GLY A 68 -5.13 -12.55 0.33
C GLY A 68 -3.88 -13.45 0.30
N GLN A 69 -3.52 -14.01 1.45
CA GLN A 69 -2.39 -14.94 1.56
C GLN A 69 -2.44 -16.14 0.58
N PRO A 70 -3.61 -16.79 0.32
CA PRO A 70 -3.67 -17.87 -0.65
C PRO A 70 -3.26 -17.43 -2.06
N LEU A 71 -3.67 -16.24 -2.50
CA LEU A 71 -3.32 -15.68 -3.81
C LEU A 71 -1.81 -15.40 -3.90
N LEU A 72 -1.24 -14.77 -2.86
CA LEU A 72 0.19 -14.43 -2.81
C LEU A 72 1.09 -15.68 -2.81
N ARG A 73 0.69 -16.75 -2.11
CA ARG A 73 1.46 -18.00 -2.06
C ARG A 73 1.16 -18.94 -3.23
N GLY A 74 0.00 -18.80 -3.86
CA GLY A 74 -0.48 -19.61 -4.97
C GLY A 74 -0.20 -18.97 -6.33
N GLU A 75 -1.22 -18.37 -6.94
CA GLU A 75 -1.18 -17.85 -8.31
C GLU A 75 -0.12 -16.75 -8.51
N LEU A 76 0.19 -15.98 -7.46
CA LEU A 76 1.25 -14.97 -7.48
C LEU A 76 2.55 -15.45 -6.83
N GLY A 77 2.67 -16.73 -6.48
CA GLY A 77 3.88 -17.29 -5.85
C GLY A 77 5.12 -17.24 -6.74
N TRP A 78 4.96 -17.08 -8.05
CA TRP A 78 6.07 -16.88 -8.98
C TRP A 78 6.82 -15.56 -8.74
N LEU A 79 6.20 -14.56 -8.11
CA LEU A 79 6.83 -13.27 -7.78
C LEU A 79 8.07 -13.46 -6.89
N ALA A 80 8.07 -14.47 -6.02
CA ALA A 80 9.21 -14.81 -5.16
C ALA A 80 10.49 -15.18 -5.93
N HIS A 81 10.36 -15.54 -7.21
CA HIS A 81 11.46 -15.97 -8.07
C HIS A 81 11.88 -14.90 -9.08
N ASP A 82 11.16 -13.77 -9.13
CA ASP A 82 11.54 -12.63 -9.96
C ASP A 82 12.47 -11.70 -9.16
N ARG A 83 13.63 -11.36 -9.72
CA ARG A 83 14.65 -10.57 -9.02
C ARG A 83 14.18 -9.17 -8.59
N HIS A 84 13.20 -8.60 -9.29
CA HIS A 84 12.67 -7.27 -9.03
C HIS A 84 11.44 -7.31 -8.12
N LEU A 85 10.63 -8.37 -8.21
CA LEU A 85 9.37 -8.48 -7.47
C LEU A 85 9.47 -9.30 -6.18
N ALA A 86 10.50 -10.15 -6.04
CA ALA A 86 10.69 -10.96 -4.83
C ALA A 86 10.75 -10.14 -3.53
N PRO A 87 11.42 -8.95 -3.47
CA PRO A 87 11.40 -8.14 -2.26
C PRO A 87 9.99 -7.65 -1.89
N LEU A 88 9.20 -7.22 -2.89
CA LEU A 88 7.82 -6.78 -2.68
C LEU A 88 6.93 -7.94 -2.24
N HIS A 89 7.09 -9.12 -2.85
CA HIS A 89 6.35 -10.33 -2.47
C HIS A 89 6.61 -10.71 -1.00
N ALA A 90 7.87 -10.72 -0.58
CA ALA A 90 8.23 -10.99 0.81
C ALA A 90 7.68 -9.92 1.77
N ALA A 91 7.74 -8.64 1.39
CA ALA A 91 7.16 -7.55 2.16
C ALA A 91 5.63 -7.70 2.32
N LEU A 92 4.89 -8.03 1.25
CA LEU A 92 3.44 -8.22 1.31
C LEU A 92 3.03 -9.36 2.25
N LEU A 93 3.84 -10.42 2.34
CA LEU A 93 3.65 -11.53 3.27
C LEU A 93 4.09 -11.22 4.72
N GLY A 94 4.67 -10.04 4.98
CA GLY A 94 5.25 -9.68 6.27
C GLY A 94 6.55 -10.43 6.60
N GLU A 95 7.21 -11.00 5.60
CA GLU A 95 8.43 -11.81 5.73
C GLU A 95 9.71 -10.97 5.50
N ALA A 96 9.56 -9.74 5.05
CA ALA A 96 10.64 -8.77 4.83
C ALA A 96 10.21 -7.36 5.26
N PRO A 97 11.17 -6.42 5.43
CA PRO A 97 10.84 -5.02 5.70
C PRO A 97 9.92 -4.44 4.63
N THR A 98 8.90 -3.71 5.07
CA THR A 98 8.01 -2.97 4.18
C THR A 98 8.80 -1.86 3.49
N PRO A 99 8.70 -1.70 2.17
CA PRO A 99 9.18 -0.48 1.54
C PRO A 99 8.33 0.70 2.04
N GLY A 100 8.95 1.85 2.26
CA GLY A 100 8.20 3.09 2.42
C GLY A 100 7.36 3.40 1.16
N PRO A 101 6.56 4.48 1.18
CA PRO A 101 5.67 4.79 0.07
C PRO A 101 6.41 4.90 -1.27
N LEU A 102 5.82 4.29 -2.30
CA LEU A 102 6.38 4.19 -3.63
C LEU A 102 5.76 5.25 -4.54
N GLN A 103 6.57 6.09 -5.17
CA GLN A 103 6.08 7.03 -6.18
C GLN A 103 5.91 6.33 -7.53
N LEU A 104 4.70 6.31 -8.08
CA LEU A 104 4.51 5.90 -9.46
C LEU A 104 5.10 6.95 -10.41
N PRO A 105 5.74 6.52 -11.50
CA PRO A 105 6.14 7.46 -12.54
C PRO A 105 4.91 8.19 -13.07
N ALA A 106 5.06 9.47 -13.41
CA ALA A 106 4.02 10.20 -14.11
C ALA A 106 3.60 9.40 -15.36
N PRO A 107 2.31 9.34 -15.69
CA PRO A 107 1.89 8.70 -16.92
C PRO A 107 2.66 9.32 -18.07
N ALA A 108 3.22 8.47 -18.95
CA ALA A 108 3.86 8.96 -20.16
C ALA A 108 2.82 9.82 -20.89
N ALA A 109 3.18 11.07 -21.20
CA ALA A 109 2.30 11.94 -21.96
C ALA A 109 1.90 11.20 -23.24
N ALA A 110 0.60 11.04 -23.46
CA ALA A 110 0.11 10.45 -24.69
C ALA A 110 0.57 11.36 -25.84
N THR A 111 1.55 10.88 -26.61
CA THR A 111 2.06 11.53 -27.82
C THR A 111 1.06 11.45 -28.94
#